data_AF-A0A518E1U5-F1
#
_entry.id   AF-A0A518E1U5-F1
#
_cell.length_a   1.000
_cell.length_b   1.000
_cell.length_c   1.000
_cell.angle_alpha   90.00
_cell.angle_beta   90.00
_cell.angle_gamma   90.00
#
_symmetry.space_group_name_H-M   'P 1'
#
loop_
_entity.id
_entity.type
_entity.pdbx_description
1 polymer ?
#
loop_
_entity_poly.entity_id
_entity_poly.type
_entity_poly.pdbx_seq_one_letter_code
_entity_poly.pdbx_strand_id
1 'polypeptide(L)'
;MPQPQLPLMQEDHLVGSGLLLLALLSTYAAAPVETVIGESVDLIEINHFYDEQGRLVFDQVIFYDWSEERSCYAVRAWRLLKKREQAPTRDWRTGDYRAMWRDGETLREIRSPAMRISWTQYDPELRNREILPKEDRRDFVKVHPKPR
;
A
#
# COMPACT_ATOMS: atom_id res chain seq x y z
N MET A 1 -20.78 23.77 85.03
CA MET A 1 -20.83 24.61 83.83
C MET A 1 -19.78 24.08 82.85
N PRO A 2 -20.15 23.45 81.73
CA PRO A 2 -19.19 22.85 80.80
C PRO A 2 -18.88 23.77 79.60
N GLN A 3 -17.63 23.74 79.14
CA GLN A 3 -17.18 24.39 77.90
C GLN A 3 -17.78 23.69 76.66
N PRO A 4 -18.06 24.42 75.56
CA PRO A 4 -18.51 23.81 74.33
C PRO A 4 -17.34 23.11 73.61
N GLN A 5 -17.56 21.84 73.26
CA GLN A 5 -16.66 21.04 72.42
C GLN A 5 -16.80 21.47 70.96
N LEU A 6 -15.67 21.78 70.31
CA LEU A 6 -15.58 22.02 68.86
C LEU A 6 -15.88 20.72 68.09
N PRO A 7 -16.58 20.77 66.94
CA PRO A 7 -16.88 19.59 66.15
C PRO A 7 -15.60 19.06 65.50
N LEU A 8 -15.46 17.73 65.56
CA LEU A 8 -14.47 16.93 64.87
C LEU A 8 -14.61 17.17 63.35
N MET A 9 -13.58 17.75 62.71
CA MET A 9 -13.51 17.79 61.25
C MET A 9 -13.46 16.36 60.72
N GLN A 10 -14.43 16.02 59.89
CA GLN A 10 -14.46 14.80 59.11
C GLN A 10 -13.60 15.04 57.86
N GLU A 11 -12.43 14.41 57.81
CA GLU A 11 -11.55 14.46 56.65
C GLU A 11 -12.05 13.49 55.55
N ASP A 12 -12.95 13.98 54.70
CA ASP A 12 -13.28 13.32 53.44
C ASP A 12 -12.19 13.64 52.39
N HIS A 13 -11.04 12.99 52.49
CA HIS A 13 -9.99 13.08 51.47
C HIS A 13 -10.09 11.90 50.49
N LEU A 14 -10.93 12.09 49.46
CA LEU A 14 -10.57 11.95 48.04
C LEU A 14 -9.63 10.79 47.62
N VAL A 15 -9.81 9.57 48.12
CA VAL A 15 -9.13 8.38 47.56
C VAL A 15 -9.90 7.90 46.32
N GLY A 16 -9.86 8.67 45.22
CA GLY A 16 -10.68 8.29 44.05
C GLY A 16 -10.21 8.77 42.68
N SER A 17 -9.42 9.84 42.59
CA SER A 17 -9.31 10.56 41.31
C SER A 17 -7.89 10.73 40.76
N GLY A 18 -6.87 10.14 41.40
CA GLY A 18 -5.48 10.19 40.90
C GLY A 18 -5.08 9.01 40.02
N LEU A 19 -5.67 7.83 40.24
CA LEU A 19 -5.26 6.59 39.56
C LEU A 19 -5.93 6.36 38.20
N LEU A 20 -7.04 7.06 37.90
CA LEU A 20 -7.74 6.87 36.63
C LEU A 20 -7.13 7.67 35.47
N LEU A 21 -6.41 8.77 35.74
CA LEU A 21 -5.84 9.61 34.68
C LEU A 21 -4.51 9.05 34.14
N LEU A 22 -3.75 8.29 34.94
CA LEU A 22 -2.51 7.64 34.52
C LEU A 22 -2.76 6.36 33.71
N ALA A 23 -3.91 5.71 33.85
CA ALA A 23 -4.27 4.51 33.09
C ALA A 23 -4.67 4.80 31.63
N LEU A 24 -5.02 6.05 31.30
CA LEU A 24 -5.41 6.48 29.94
C LEU A 24 -4.23 6.83 29.03
N LEU A 25 -3.00 6.93 29.57
CA LEU A 25 -1.79 7.24 28.78
C LEU A 25 -1.01 6.00 28.33
N SER A 26 -1.33 4.81 28.87
CA SER A 26 -0.55 3.59 28.64
C SER A 26 -1.05 2.72 27.48
N THR A 27 -2.14 3.11 26.81
CA THR A 27 -2.67 2.39 25.64
C THR A 27 -2.30 3.07 24.32
N TYR A 28 -1.13 3.69 24.23
CA TYR A 28 -0.49 3.85 22.93
C TYR A 28 0.11 2.49 22.52
N ALA A 29 -0.78 1.53 22.23
CA ALA A 29 -0.39 0.33 21.52
C ALA A 29 0.34 0.80 20.27
N ALA A 30 1.64 0.48 20.17
CA ALA A 30 2.43 0.78 19.00
C ALA A 30 1.70 0.16 17.80
N ALA A 31 1.00 1.02 17.04
CA ALA A 31 0.42 0.58 15.79
C ALA A 31 1.59 0.01 14.98
N PRO A 32 1.47 -1.23 14.45
CA PRO A 32 2.55 -1.80 13.67
C PRO A 32 2.90 -0.81 12.56
N VAL A 33 4.14 -0.33 12.54
CA VAL A 33 4.65 0.48 11.44
C VAL A 33 4.59 -0.42 10.21
N GLU A 34 3.58 -0.19 9.38
CA GLU A 34 3.44 -0.91 8.14
C GLU A 34 4.67 -0.61 7.28
N THR A 35 5.50 -1.63 7.07
CA THR A 35 6.71 -1.47 6.28
C THR A 35 6.32 -1.35 4.82
N VAL A 36 6.49 -0.15 4.26
CA VAL A 36 6.32 0.09 2.83
C VAL A 36 7.64 -0.23 2.13
N ILE A 37 7.61 -1.17 1.20
CA ILE A 37 8.75 -1.45 0.33
C ILE A 37 8.63 -0.58 -0.91
N GLY A 38 9.62 0.29 -1.11
CA GLY A 38 9.75 1.06 -2.35
C GLY A 38 10.54 0.29 -3.40
N GLU A 39 9.98 0.14 -4.59
CA GLU A 39 10.70 -0.39 -5.76
C GLU A 39 10.42 0.51 -6.99
N SER A 40 11.20 0.31 -8.05
CA SER A 40 11.08 1.08 -9.30
C SER A 40 10.99 0.17 -10.51
N VAL A 41 10.33 0.69 -11.55
CA VAL A 41 10.19 0.08 -12.88
C VAL A 41 10.29 1.16 -13.95
N ASP A 42 10.63 0.77 -15.17
CA ASP A 42 10.86 1.71 -16.28
C ASP A 42 9.56 2.29 -16.86
N LEU A 43 8.47 1.52 -16.82
CA LEU A 43 7.17 1.96 -17.32
C LEU A 43 6.02 1.35 -16.52
N ILE A 44 5.02 2.20 -16.23
CA ILE A 44 3.70 1.77 -15.75
C ILE A 44 2.67 1.91 -16.88
N GLU A 45 1.81 0.92 -17.05
CA GLU A 45 0.67 0.99 -17.96
C GLU A 45 -0.63 0.80 -17.22
N ILE A 46 -1.63 1.63 -17.51
CA ILE A 46 -3.03 1.32 -17.25
C ILE A 46 -3.62 0.79 -18.55
N ASN A 47 -4.08 -0.45 -18.56
CA ASN A 47 -4.72 -1.07 -19.70
C ASN A 47 -6.21 -1.27 -19.44
N HIS A 48 -7.03 -0.83 -20.40
CA HIS A 48 -8.46 -1.05 -20.47
C HIS A 48 -8.73 -2.17 -21.49
N PHE A 49 -9.05 -3.37 -21.02
CA PHE A 49 -9.28 -4.53 -21.89
C PHE A 49 -10.75 -4.66 -22.24
N TYR A 50 -11.04 -4.75 -23.53
CA TYR A 50 -12.38 -4.89 -24.10
C TYR A 50 -12.54 -6.23 -24.82
N ASP A 51 -13.75 -6.76 -24.84
CA ASP A 51 -14.07 -7.93 -25.66
C ASP A 51 -14.29 -7.56 -27.14
N GLU A 52 -14.58 -8.57 -27.96
CA GLU A 52 -14.86 -8.42 -29.40
C GLU A 52 -16.09 -7.54 -29.69
N GLN A 53 -17.00 -7.38 -28.71
CA GLN A 53 -18.18 -6.52 -28.81
C GLN A 53 -17.92 -5.10 -28.29
N GLY A 54 -16.69 -4.78 -27.88
CA GLY A 54 -16.32 -3.47 -27.36
C GLY A 54 -16.81 -3.20 -25.94
N ARG A 55 -17.15 -4.25 -25.17
CA ARG A 55 -17.52 -4.12 -23.75
C ARG A 55 -16.27 -4.19 -22.89
N LEU A 56 -16.16 -3.28 -21.91
CA LEU A 56 -15.05 -3.31 -20.95
C LEU A 56 -15.12 -4.59 -20.12
N VAL A 57 -14.06 -5.40 -20.16
CA VAL A 57 -13.93 -6.65 -19.39
C VAL A 57 -13.24 -6.37 -18.07
N PHE A 58 -12.07 -5.72 -18.11
CA PHE A 58 -11.37 -5.28 -16.91
C PHE A 58 -10.37 -4.15 -17.19
N ASP A 59 -10.04 -3.43 -16.12
CA ASP A 59 -8.88 -2.55 -16.06
C ASP A 59 -7.74 -3.28 -15.35
N GLN A 60 -6.52 -3.08 -15.82
CA GLN A 60 -5.32 -3.58 -15.15
C GLN A 60 -4.21 -2.54 -15.14
N VAL A 61 -3.32 -2.67 -14.16
CA VAL A 61 -2.04 -1.97 -14.14
C VAL A 61 -0.92 -2.97 -14.37
N ILE A 62 0.00 -2.63 -15.26
CA ILE A 62 1.12 -3.47 -15.68
C ILE A 62 2.42 -2.69 -15.43
N PHE A 63 3.42 -3.39 -14.89
CA PHE A 63 4.72 -2.85 -14.54
C PHE A 63 5.77 -3.47 -15.45
N TYR A 64 6.58 -2.65 -16.11
CA TYR A 64 7.58 -3.10 -17.07
C TYR A 64 8.98 -2.67 -16.68
N ASP A 65 9.93 -3.59 -16.86
CA ASP A 65 11.35 -3.26 -16.93
C ASP A 65 11.80 -3.30 -18.41
N TRP A 66 12.72 -2.43 -18.80
CA TRP A 66 13.39 -2.50 -20.10
C TRP A 66 14.38 -3.66 -20.09
N SER A 67 14.23 -4.58 -21.05
CA SER A 67 15.19 -5.65 -21.28
C SER A 67 16.15 -5.22 -22.39
N GLU A 68 17.41 -4.95 -22.03
CA GLU A 68 18.45 -4.64 -23.02
C GLU A 68 18.69 -5.81 -23.98
N GLU A 69 18.75 -7.04 -23.45
CA GLU A 69 18.95 -8.27 -24.22
C GLU A 69 17.91 -8.45 -25.32
N ARG A 70 16.64 -8.12 -25.02
CA ARG A 70 15.51 -8.31 -25.95
C ARG A 70 15.10 -7.00 -26.64
N SER A 71 15.71 -5.88 -26.26
CA SER A 71 15.38 -4.53 -26.73
C SER A 71 13.87 -4.23 -26.65
N CYS A 72 13.24 -4.62 -25.55
CA CYS A 72 11.80 -4.43 -25.35
C CYS A 72 11.43 -4.31 -23.87
N TYR A 73 10.24 -3.75 -23.61
CA TYR A 73 9.65 -3.77 -22.27
C TYR A 73 9.15 -5.17 -21.90
N ALA A 74 9.74 -5.77 -20.88
CA ALA A 74 9.32 -7.03 -20.30
C ALA A 74 8.42 -6.76 -19.09
N VAL A 75 7.27 -7.45 -19.02
CA VAL A 75 6.39 -7.36 -17.86
C VAL A 75 7.13 -7.92 -16.66
N ARG A 76 7.18 -7.14 -15.60
CA ARG A 76 7.68 -7.56 -14.29
C ARG A 76 6.55 -8.08 -13.42
N ALA A 77 5.45 -7.34 -13.38
CA ALA A 77 4.28 -7.65 -12.58
C ALA A 77 3.03 -6.98 -13.15
N TRP A 78 1.87 -7.39 -12.67
CA TRP A 78 0.59 -6.80 -13.05
C TRP A 78 -0.47 -7.05 -11.97
N ARG A 79 -1.58 -6.31 -12.04
CA ARG A 79 -2.80 -6.61 -11.29
C ARG A 79 -4.04 -6.02 -11.94
N LEU A 80 -5.19 -6.57 -11.60
CA LEU A 80 -6.48 -5.94 -11.87
C LEU A 80 -6.66 -4.67 -11.01
N LEU A 81 -7.17 -3.62 -11.65
CA LEU A 81 -7.66 -2.41 -10.99
C LEU A 81 -9.16 -2.59 -10.72
N LYS A 82 -9.52 -2.80 -9.45
CA LYS A 82 -10.92 -3.00 -9.05
C LYS A 82 -11.64 -1.68 -8.79
N LYS A 83 -10.89 -0.63 -8.50
CA LYS A 83 -11.40 0.73 -8.24
C LYS A 83 -10.41 1.76 -8.78
N ARG A 84 -10.91 2.94 -9.15
CA ARG A 84 -10.10 4.01 -9.74
C ARG A 84 -9.04 4.56 -8.78
N GLU A 85 -9.27 4.52 -7.47
CA GLU A 85 -8.32 4.98 -6.46
C GLU A 85 -7.09 4.07 -6.36
N GLN A 86 -7.12 2.88 -6.98
CA GLN A 86 -5.98 1.98 -7.08
C GLN A 86 -5.07 2.32 -8.27
N ALA A 87 -5.49 3.22 -9.15
CA ALA A 87 -4.70 3.63 -10.31
C ALA A 87 -3.44 4.40 -9.86
N PRO A 88 -2.33 4.28 -10.60
CA PRO A 88 -1.14 5.08 -10.38
C PRO A 88 -1.48 6.58 -10.36
N THR A 89 -0.86 7.31 -9.43
CA THR A 89 -1.02 8.77 -9.31
C THR A 89 0.32 9.45 -9.52
N ARG A 90 0.31 10.67 -10.07
CA ARG A 90 1.53 11.44 -10.27
C ARG A 90 1.96 12.11 -8.97
N ASP A 91 3.22 11.90 -8.56
CA ASP A 91 3.85 12.70 -7.51
C ASP A 91 4.37 14.00 -8.14
N TRP A 92 3.70 15.12 -7.84
CA TRP A 92 4.06 16.43 -8.41
C TRP A 92 5.42 16.97 -7.93
N ARG A 93 5.95 16.44 -6.82
CA ARG A 93 7.25 16.87 -6.28
C ARG A 93 8.41 16.21 -7.00
N THR A 94 8.30 14.93 -7.35
CA THR A 94 9.36 14.20 -8.07
C THR A 94 9.12 14.12 -9.57
N GLY A 95 7.87 14.24 -10.00
CA GLY A 95 7.45 14.07 -11.40
C GLY A 95 7.11 12.63 -11.78
N ASP A 96 7.42 11.66 -10.91
CA ASP A 96 7.20 10.23 -11.13
C ASP A 96 5.72 9.84 -10.96
N TYR A 97 5.38 8.66 -11.48
CA TYR A 97 4.13 7.97 -11.20
C TYR A 97 4.33 6.97 -10.07
N ARG A 98 3.37 6.93 -9.14
CA ARG A 98 3.36 6.05 -7.97
C ARG A 98 2.14 5.13 -7.99
N ALA A 99 2.37 3.83 -7.87
CA ALA A 99 1.35 2.83 -7.60
C ALA A 99 1.56 2.20 -6.23
N MET A 100 0.48 2.05 -5.46
CA MET A 100 0.51 1.39 -4.15
C MET A 100 -0.30 0.11 -4.20
N TRP A 101 0.23 -0.98 -3.64
CA TRP A 101 -0.59 -2.18 -3.43
C TRP A 101 -0.07 -3.08 -2.34
N ARG A 102 -0.96 -3.94 -1.84
CA ARG A 102 -0.65 -4.95 -0.85
C ARG A 102 -0.35 -6.29 -1.54
N ASP A 103 0.79 -6.86 -1.23
CA ASP A 103 1.26 -8.19 -1.64
C ASP A 103 1.44 -9.04 -0.38
N GLY A 104 0.42 -9.84 -0.05
CA GLY A 104 0.33 -10.51 1.24
C GLY A 104 0.29 -9.52 2.41
N GLU A 105 1.26 -9.59 3.31
CA GLU A 105 1.42 -8.65 4.43
C GLU A 105 2.20 -7.39 4.05
N THR A 106 2.81 -7.36 2.88
CA THR A 106 3.71 -6.28 2.46
C THR A 106 2.93 -5.20 1.72
N LEU A 107 3.07 -3.95 2.14
CA LEU A 107 2.65 -2.80 1.34
C LEU A 107 3.79 -2.40 0.40
N ARG A 108 3.55 -2.42 -0.90
CA ARG A 108 4.51 -2.04 -1.93
C ARG A 108 4.15 -0.68 -2.49
N GLU A 109 5.18 0.14 -2.68
CA GLU A 109 5.17 1.37 -3.45
C GLU A 109 6.03 1.17 -4.68
N ILE A 110 5.45 1.24 -5.87
CA ILE A 110 6.20 1.21 -7.12
C ILE A 110 6.21 2.59 -7.74
N ARG A 111 7.40 3.02 -8.13
CA ARG A 111 7.62 4.28 -8.83
C ARG A 111 8.08 4.04 -10.26
N SER A 112 7.70 4.93 -11.16
CA SER A 112 8.19 4.95 -12.53
C SER A 112 8.23 6.37 -13.09
N PRO A 113 9.26 6.72 -13.87
CA PRO A 113 9.31 8.02 -14.53
C PRO A 113 8.29 8.13 -15.67
N ALA A 114 7.78 7.00 -16.18
CA ALA A 114 6.88 6.97 -17.33
C ALA A 114 5.58 6.21 -17.02
N MET A 115 4.49 6.72 -17.59
CA MET A 115 3.20 6.03 -17.58
C MET A 115 2.55 6.13 -18.95
N ARG A 116 1.87 5.05 -19.36
CA ARG A 116 0.98 5.05 -20.53
C ARG A 116 -0.40 4.52 -20.18
N ILE A 117 -1.36 4.83 -21.04
CA ILE A 117 -2.70 4.29 -20.99
C ILE A 117 -3.00 3.64 -22.34
N SER A 118 -3.60 2.45 -22.32
CA SER A 118 -3.95 1.70 -23.52
C SER A 118 -5.38 1.17 -23.45
N TRP A 119 -5.98 0.98 -24.62
CA TRP A 119 -7.30 0.37 -24.80
C TRP A 119 -7.13 -0.75 -25.82
N THR A 120 -7.34 -1.99 -25.42
CA THR A 120 -6.99 -3.16 -26.25
C THR A 120 -8.10 -4.21 -26.24
N GLN A 121 -8.12 -5.05 -27.28
CA GLN A 121 -8.93 -6.28 -27.34
C GLN A 121 -8.11 -7.54 -27.07
N TYR A 122 -6.94 -7.38 -26.47
CA TYR A 122 -6.09 -8.46 -25.99
C TYR A 122 -5.47 -8.03 -24.66
N ASP A 123 -5.07 -8.98 -23.84
CA ASP A 123 -4.32 -8.71 -22.61
C ASP A 123 -2.83 -8.50 -22.93
N PRO A 124 -2.27 -7.28 -22.77
CA PRO A 124 -0.85 -7.03 -23.02
C PRO A 124 0.08 -7.87 -22.14
N GLU A 125 -0.36 -8.29 -20.95
CA GLU A 125 0.45 -9.12 -20.08
C GLU A 125 0.58 -10.54 -20.61
N LEU A 126 -0.53 -11.14 -21.05
CA LEU A 126 -0.53 -12.46 -21.67
C LEU A 126 0.32 -12.46 -22.94
N ARG A 127 0.18 -11.43 -23.79
CA ARG A 127 1.01 -11.28 -24.99
C ARG A 127 2.49 -11.17 -24.66
N ASN A 128 2.85 -10.49 -23.57
CA ASN A 128 4.25 -10.40 -23.14
C ASN A 128 4.82 -11.73 -22.62
N ARG A 129 3.98 -12.67 -22.13
CA ARG A 129 4.45 -14.02 -21.74
C ARG A 129 5.02 -14.81 -22.92
N GLU A 130 4.60 -14.51 -24.15
CA GLU A 130 5.17 -15.10 -25.37
C GLU A 130 6.64 -14.66 -25.59
N ILE A 131 7.04 -13.50 -25.03
CA ILE A 131 8.39 -12.93 -25.15
C ILE A 131 9.27 -13.32 -23.95
N LEU A 132 8.74 -13.17 -22.74
CA LEU A 132 9.39 -13.55 -21.49
C LEU A 132 8.38 -14.30 -20.60
N PRO A 133 8.50 -15.64 -20.51
CA PRO A 133 7.68 -16.45 -19.61
C PRO A 133 7.74 -15.94 -18.19
N LYS A 134 6.68 -16.20 -17.42
CA LYS A 134 6.54 -15.61 -16.08
C LYS A 134 7.68 -16.05 -15.16
N GLU A 135 8.14 -17.27 -15.34
CA GLU A 135 9.14 -17.97 -14.55
C GLU A 135 10.53 -17.34 -14.68
N ASP A 136 10.78 -16.67 -15.82
CA ASP A 136 12.05 -16.03 -16.15
C ASP A 136 12.06 -14.54 -15.80
N ARG A 137 10.94 -14.01 -15.27
CA ARG A 137 10.83 -12.59 -14.90
C ARG A 137 11.54 -12.33 -13.58
N ARG A 138 12.18 -11.17 -13.50
CA ARG A 138 12.71 -10.65 -12.25
C ARG A 138 11.57 -10.33 -11.29
N ASP A 139 11.45 -11.11 -10.22
CA ASP A 139 10.48 -10.83 -9.16
C ASP A 139 10.80 -9.51 -8.42
N PHE A 140 9.77 -8.93 -7.83
CA PHE A 140 9.94 -7.93 -6.78
C PHE A 140 10.58 -8.55 -5.53
N VAL A 141 11.26 -7.73 -4.73
CA VAL A 141 11.98 -8.21 -3.55
C VAL A 141 11.00 -8.90 -2.60
N LYS A 142 11.27 -10.17 -2.27
CA LYS A 142 10.51 -10.92 -1.27
C LYS A 142 11.02 -10.52 0.11
N VAL A 143 10.18 -9.85 0.89
CA VAL A 143 10.48 -9.61 2.30
C VAL A 143 9.93 -10.76 3.12
N HIS A 144 10.84 -11.43 3.82
CA HIS A 144 10.46 -12.39 4.83
C HIS A 144 9.96 -11.62 6.05
N PRO A 145 8.73 -11.84 6.52
CA PRO A 145 8.30 -11.26 7.78
C PRO A 145 9.25 -11.78 8.87
N LYS A 146 9.82 -10.86 9.68
CA LYS A 146 10.54 -11.28 10.89
C LYS A 146 9.56 -12.08 11.76
N PRO A 147 9.93 -13.27 12.27
CA PRO A 147 9.07 -14.00 13.18
C PRO A 147 8.75 -13.11 14.39
N ARG A 148 7.47 -13.08 14.76
CA ARG A 148 6.95 -12.35 15.91
C ARG A 148 7.46 -12.95 17.22
#